data_AF-A0A8T0JCC9-F1
#
_entry.id   AF-A0A8T0JCC9-F1
#
_cell.length_a   1.000
_cell.length_b   1.000
_cell.length_c   1.000
_cell.angle_alpha   90.00
_cell.angle_beta   90.00
_cell.angle_gamma   90.00
#
_symmetry.space_group_name_H-M   'P 1'
#
loop_
_entity.id
_entity.type
_entity.pdbx_description
1 polymer ?
#
loop_
_entity_poly.entity_id
_entity_poly.type
_entity_poly.pdbx_seq_one_letter_code
_entity_poly.pdbx_strand_id
1 'polypeptide(L)'
;MVKTMGAAAMLLHTFFITTLLFSTGSALILNYTTRGCSKHCESINCDNARTIRYGKFCGVGYTGCPNQSPCDRLDACCRQHDFCVGTNSANFPNQTCRYNLRSCLQQYLSTGASVYHGSNCTAMTVQNTVMVAMESTTYHQHVAPGSAPQTGGAPKSVSTRFLESMTTHAVFIGGMCLCVPIVHGGSSWLTII
;
A
#
# COMPACT_ATOMS: atom_id res chain seq x y z
N MET A 1 53.86 -13.54 33.28
CA MET A 1 55.02 -12.75 32.82
C MET A 1 54.54 -11.79 31.74
N VAL A 2 54.26 -10.54 32.10
CA VAL A 2 53.91 -9.49 31.12
C VAL A 2 55.23 -8.85 30.69
N LYS A 3 55.62 -9.05 29.42
CA LYS A 3 56.79 -8.38 28.85
C LYS A 3 56.44 -6.91 28.70
N THR A 4 57.11 -6.04 29.44
CA THR A 4 57.01 -4.59 29.30
C THR A 4 57.43 -4.21 27.88
N MET A 5 56.45 -3.90 27.05
CA MET A 5 56.69 -3.43 25.69
C MET A 5 57.19 -1.98 25.77
N GLY A 6 58.32 -1.69 25.13
CA GLY A 6 58.91 -0.34 25.13
C GLY A 6 57.94 0.69 24.52
N ALA A 7 58.07 1.95 24.94
CA ALA A 7 57.17 3.05 24.55
C ALA A 7 57.01 3.21 23.02
N ALA A 8 58.04 2.90 22.23
CA ALA A 8 57.98 2.92 20.78
C ALA A 8 57.02 1.86 20.18
N ALA A 9 56.92 0.67 20.79
CA ALA A 9 56.02 -0.39 20.33
C ALA A 9 54.55 -0.06 20.63
N MET A 10 54.31 0.65 21.75
CA MET A 10 52.98 1.15 22.14
C MET A 10 52.49 2.23 21.15
N LEU A 11 53.36 3.14 20.71
CA LEU A 11 53.03 4.18 19.74
C LEU A 11 52.76 3.62 18.33
N LEU A 12 53.48 2.57 17.91
CA LEU A 12 53.21 1.93 16.63
C LEU A 12 51.87 1.20 16.62
N HIS A 13 51.51 0.54 17.73
CA HIS A 13 50.24 -0.18 17.85
C HIS A 13 49.05 0.77 17.91
N THR A 14 49.16 1.89 18.63
CA THR A 14 48.07 2.88 18.67
C THR A 14 47.86 3.53 17.31
N PHE A 15 48.93 3.82 16.55
CA PHE A 15 48.82 4.33 15.18
C PHE A 15 48.19 3.32 14.21
N PHE A 16 48.50 2.03 14.35
CA PHE A 16 47.88 0.97 13.54
C PHE A 16 46.39 0.77 13.87
N ILE A 17 46.02 0.85 15.15
CA ILE A 17 44.63 0.70 15.59
C ILE A 17 43.79 1.93 15.19
N THR A 18 44.33 3.15 15.30
CA THR A 18 43.61 4.36 14.87
C THR A 18 43.41 4.39 13.36
N THR A 19 44.40 3.96 12.56
CA THR A 19 44.26 3.87 11.10
C THR A 19 43.25 2.79 10.66
N LEU A 20 43.19 1.63 11.32
CA LEU A 20 42.18 0.59 11.09
C LEU A 20 40.75 1.02 11.44
N LEU A 21 40.58 1.78 12.54
CA LEU A 21 39.28 2.34 12.93
C LEU A 21 38.82 3.44 11.98
N PHE A 22 39.74 4.27 11.47
CA PHE A 22 39.43 5.28 10.46
C PHE A 22 39.12 4.68 9.08
N SER A 23 39.78 3.59 8.67
CA SER A 23 39.53 2.95 7.37
C SER A 23 38.22 2.16 7.33
N THR A 24 37.75 1.62 8.47
CA THR A 24 36.49 0.89 8.57
C THR A 24 35.29 1.77 8.91
N GLY A 25 35.52 3.00 9.42
CA GLY A 25 34.48 3.95 9.78
C GLY A 25 33.75 4.63 8.61
N SER A 26 34.28 4.56 7.38
CA SER A 26 33.70 5.28 6.23
C SER A 26 32.79 4.44 5.32
N ALA A 27 32.63 3.15 5.58
CA ALA A 27 31.74 2.30 4.75
C ALA A 27 30.25 2.35 5.19
N LEU A 28 29.94 2.95 6.34
CA LEU A 28 28.58 2.95 6.90
C LEU A 28 27.72 4.18 6.52
N ILE A 29 28.26 5.16 5.79
CA ILE A 29 27.59 6.47 5.60
C ILE A 29 26.96 6.67 4.20
N LEU A 30 27.12 5.74 3.25
CA LEU A 30 26.52 5.85 1.90
C LEU A 30 25.54 4.73 1.55
N ASN A 31 24.86 4.15 2.54
CA ASN A 31 23.69 3.30 2.29
C ASN A 31 22.40 3.90 2.87
N TYR A 32 22.27 5.23 2.80
CA TYR A 32 20.93 5.83 2.82
C TYR A 32 20.29 5.50 1.47
N THR A 33 19.68 4.31 1.43
CA THR A 33 18.84 3.75 0.37
C THR A 33 18.37 4.80 -0.65
N THR A 34 19.13 5.01 -1.72
CA THR A 34 18.57 5.60 -2.94
C THR A 34 17.70 4.53 -3.57
N ARG A 35 16.51 4.30 -3.01
CA ARG A 35 15.47 3.56 -3.73
C ARG A 35 15.26 4.30 -5.03
N GLY A 36 15.55 3.63 -6.15
CA GLY A 36 15.36 4.23 -7.46
C GLY A 36 13.90 4.68 -7.60
N CYS A 37 13.72 5.89 -8.14
CA CYS A 37 12.41 6.42 -8.48
C CYS A 37 12.16 6.26 -9.99
N SER A 38 10.90 6.14 -10.39
CA SER A 38 10.55 5.95 -11.79
C SER A 38 10.43 7.27 -12.56
N LYS A 39 10.92 7.26 -13.80
CA LYS A 39 10.70 8.33 -14.79
C LYS A 39 9.83 7.89 -15.96
N HIS A 40 9.47 6.60 -16.03
CA HIS A 40 8.80 5.98 -17.17
C HIS A 40 7.49 5.32 -16.74
N CYS A 41 6.54 5.26 -17.68
CA CYS A 41 5.27 4.60 -17.45
C CYS A 41 5.45 3.08 -17.60
N GLU A 42 5.35 2.38 -16.48
CA GLU A 42 5.49 0.91 -16.43
C GLU A 42 4.10 0.25 -16.47
N SER A 43 4.00 -0.95 -17.04
CA SER A 43 2.80 -1.78 -17.00
C SER A 43 3.20 -3.25 -16.81
N ILE A 44 3.77 -3.55 -15.65
CA ILE A 44 4.39 -4.85 -15.33
C ILE A 44 3.62 -5.51 -14.18
N ASN A 45 3.41 -6.83 -14.28
CA ASN A 45 2.76 -7.66 -13.26
C ASN A 45 1.39 -7.11 -12.80
N CYS A 46 0.54 -6.76 -13.76
CA CYS A 46 -0.74 -6.07 -13.53
C CYS A 46 -1.67 -6.77 -12.52
N ASP A 47 -1.58 -8.10 -12.42
CA ASP A 47 -2.40 -9.00 -11.61
C ASP A 47 -1.73 -9.43 -10.29
N ASN A 48 -0.51 -8.97 -10.02
CA ASN A 48 0.23 -9.33 -8.81
C ASN A 48 0.37 -8.16 -7.84
N ALA A 49 -0.35 -8.21 -6.72
CA ALA A 49 -0.38 -7.14 -5.72
C ALA A 49 1.00 -6.81 -5.11
N ARG A 50 1.93 -7.77 -5.07
CA ARG A 50 3.26 -7.58 -4.50
C ARG A 50 4.23 -6.91 -5.47
N THR A 51 4.13 -7.25 -6.75
CA THR A 51 5.14 -6.90 -7.76
C THR A 51 4.61 -6.01 -8.88
N ILE A 52 3.37 -5.52 -8.77
CA ILE A 52 2.78 -4.56 -9.71
C ILE A 52 3.63 -3.30 -9.79
N ARG A 53 3.91 -2.88 -11.02
CA ARG A 53 4.41 -1.55 -11.37
C ARG A 53 3.55 -1.00 -12.47
N TYR A 54 2.69 -0.05 -12.10
CA TYR A 54 1.80 0.63 -13.01
C TYR A 54 2.08 2.14 -13.00
N GLY A 55 2.19 2.71 -14.20
CA GLY A 55 2.58 4.10 -14.38
C GLY A 55 3.92 4.39 -13.71
N LYS A 56 4.05 5.55 -13.08
CA LYS A 56 5.25 5.93 -12.34
C LYS A 56 5.09 5.72 -10.83
N PHE A 57 3.87 5.62 -10.32
CA PHE A 57 3.59 5.74 -8.89
C PHE A 57 2.82 4.55 -8.29
N CYS A 58 2.19 3.68 -9.08
CA CYS A 58 1.43 2.56 -8.50
C CYS A 58 2.32 1.32 -8.30
N GLY A 59 2.66 1.02 -7.05
CA GLY A 59 3.30 -0.24 -6.67
C GLY A 59 3.81 -0.27 -5.23
N VAL A 60 4.00 -1.46 -4.66
CA VAL A 60 4.51 -1.60 -3.29
C VAL A 60 5.99 -1.21 -3.25
N GLY A 61 6.31 -0.12 -2.54
CA GLY A 61 7.67 0.40 -2.44
C GLY A 61 8.22 0.97 -3.75
N TYR A 62 7.36 1.25 -4.73
CA TYR A 62 7.66 1.83 -6.02
C TYR A 62 7.01 3.21 -6.11
N THR A 63 7.75 4.22 -6.59
CA THR A 63 7.24 5.58 -6.72
C THR A 63 7.97 6.34 -7.82
N GLY A 64 7.37 7.44 -8.28
CA GLY A 64 7.91 8.29 -9.33
C GLY A 64 8.91 9.31 -8.77
N CYS A 65 9.83 9.78 -9.63
CA CYS A 65 10.77 10.81 -9.24
C CYS A 65 10.08 12.16 -8.95
N PRO A 66 10.73 13.05 -8.19
CA PRO A 66 10.24 14.41 -8.01
C PRO A 66 9.92 15.08 -9.35
N ASN A 67 8.85 15.87 -9.38
CA ASN A 67 8.37 16.61 -10.56
C ASN A 67 7.95 15.76 -11.77
N GLN A 68 7.79 14.45 -11.61
CA GLN A 68 7.19 13.62 -12.65
C GLN A 68 5.67 13.78 -12.70
N SER A 69 5.12 13.98 -13.89
CA SER A 69 3.69 13.88 -14.13
C SER A 69 3.25 12.41 -14.11
N PRO A 70 2.05 12.11 -13.56
CA PRO A 70 1.46 10.78 -13.66
C PRO A 70 1.14 10.43 -15.12
N CYS A 71 1.15 9.14 -15.42
CA CYS A 71 0.89 8.62 -16.77
C CYS A 71 -0.58 8.74 -17.18
N ASP A 72 -1.49 8.64 -16.21
CA ASP A 72 -2.93 8.84 -16.36
C ASP A 72 -3.58 9.23 -15.03
N ARG A 73 -4.92 9.26 -14.98
CA ARG A 73 -5.68 9.59 -13.76
C ARG A 73 -5.59 8.50 -12.68
N LEU A 74 -5.36 7.23 -13.04
CA LEU A 74 -5.19 6.15 -12.06
C LEU A 74 -3.82 6.32 -11.37
N ASP A 75 -2.77 6.53 -12.15
CA ASP A 75 -1.41 6.81 -11.66
C ASP A 75 -1.36 8.10 -10.81
N ALA A 76 -2.22 9.08 -11.11
CA ALA A 76 -2.39 10.27 -10.28
C ALA A 76 -2.93 9.95 -8.87
N CYS A 77 -3.85 8.99 -8.73
CA CYS A 77 -4.32 8.52 -7.43
C CYS A 77 -3.15 7.93 -6.60
N CYS A 78 -2.29 7.14 -7.24
CA CYS A 78 -1.13 6.55 -6.59
C CYS A 78 -0.09 7.62 -6.20
N ARG A 79 0.16 8.61 -7.06
CA ARG A 79 1.02 9.75 -6.73
C ARG A 79 0.56 10.48 -5.46
N GLN A 80 -0.74 10.72 -5.35
CA GLN A 80 -1.31 11.38 -4.18
C GLN A 80 -1.21 10.50 -2.92
N HIS A 81 -1.40 9.19 -3.07
CA HIS A 81 -1.20 8.23 -1.98
C HIS A 81 0.25 8.22 -1.49
N ASP A 82 1.23 8.15 -2.39
CA ASP A 82 2.65 8.13 -2.04
C ASP A 82 3.08 9.41 -1.33
N PHE A 83 2.58 10.56 -1.80
CA PHE A 83 2.80 11.84 -1.12
C PHE A 83 2.16 11.85 0.29
N CYS A 84 0.94 11.33 0.42
CA CYS A 84 0.27 11.21 1.72
C CYS A 84 1.05 10.30 2.68
N VAL A 85 1.53 9.15 2.20
CA VAL A 85 2.33 8.22 3.01
C VAL A 85 3.68 8.83 3.38
N GLY A 86 4.35 9.50 2.44
CA GLY A 86 5.64 10.15 2.70
C GLY A 86 5.55 11.26 3.75
N THR A 87 4.48 12.06 3.69
CA THR A 87 4.20 13.12 4.68
C THR A 87 3.73 12.56 6.04
N ASN A 88 3.11 11.38 6.06
CA ASN A 88 2.59 10.73 7.26
C ASN A 88 3.40 9.47 7.65
N SER A 89 4.69 9.45 7.34
CA SER A 89 5.54 8.25 7.49
C SER A 89 5.60 7.73 8.93
N ALA A 90 5.46 8.61 9.93
CA ALA A 90 5.38 8.23 11.34
C ALA A 90 4.10 7.45 11.73
N ASN A 91 3.03 7.57 10.94
CA ASN A 91 1.71 7.00 11.23
C ASN A 91 1.30 5.93 10.20
N PHE A 92 2.27 5.20 9.66
CA PHE A 92 2.01 4.15 8.68
C PHE A 92 1.60 2.83 9.36
N PRO A 93 0.52 2.15 8.92
CA PRO A 93 -0.38 2.50 7.83
C PRO A 93 -1.37 3.63 8.19
N ASN A 94 -1.41 4.66 7.35
CA ASN A 94 -2.26 5.83 7.57
C ASN A 94 -3.66 5.59 6.96
N GLN A 95 -4.68 5.59 7.82
CA GLN A 95 -6.06 5.35 7.41
C GLN A 95 -6.55 6.36 6.37
N THR A 96 -6.26 7.65 6.56
CA THR A 96 -6.65 8.72 5.63
C THR A 96 -6.05 8.49 4.24
N CYS A 97 -4.76 8.16 4.15
CA CYS A 97 -4.12 7.87 2.87
C CYS A 97 -4.79 6.69 2.15
N ARG A 98 -5.10 5.62 2.90
CA ARG A 98 -5.83 4.45 2.39
C ARG A 98 -7.24 4.80 1.89
N TYR A 99 -8.01 5.54 2.68
CA TYR A 99 -9.37 5.94 2.30
C TYR A 99 -9.37 6.83 1.05
N ASN A 100 -8.43 7.77 0.96
CA ASN A 100 -8.31 8.67 -0.19
C ASN A 100 -7.93 7.91 -1.47
N LEU A 101 -6.98 6.98 -1.38
CA LEU A 101 -6.61 6.13 -2.53
C LEU A 101 -7.81 5.31 -3.02
N ARG A 102 -8.51 4.63 -2.10
CA ARG A 102 -9.72 3.86 -2.44
C ARG A 102 -10.76 4.71 -3.17
N SER A 103 -11.10 5.87 -2.62
CA SER A 103 -12.10 6.77 -3.22
C SER A 103 -11.68 7.24 -4.61
N CYS A 104 -10.40 7.56 -4.79
CA CYS A 104 -9.87 8.03 -6.07
C CYS A 104 -9.96 6.94 -7.16
N LEU A 105 -9.58 5.70 -6.83
CA LEU A 105 -9.68 4.56 -7.75
C LEU A 105 -11.14 4.27 -8.13
N GLN A 106 -12.04 4.24 -7.15
CA GLN A 106 -13.48 4.03 -7.40
C GLN A 106 -14.07 5.09 -8.34
N GLN A 107 -13.73 6.37 -8.13
CA GLN A 107 -14.15 7.46 -9.01
C GLN A 107 -13.54 7.36 -10.41
N TYR A 108 -12.29 6.89 -10.52
CA TYR A 108 -11.65 6.70 -11.81
C TYR A 108 -12.43 5.69 -12.68
N LEU A 109 -12.74 4.50 -12.14
CA LEU A 109 -13.52 3.50 -12.88
C LEU A 109 -14.95 3.96 -13.19
N SER A 110 -15.60 4.69 -12.28
CA SER A 110 -16.97 5.18 -12.54
C SER A 110 -17.03 6.18 -13.70
N THR A 111 -15.92 6.86 -14.00
CA THR A 111 -15.84 7.80 -15.14
C THR A 111 -15.58 7.13 -16.49
N GLY A 112 -15.40 5.80 -16.53
CA GLY A 112 -15.03 5.09 -17.76
C GLY A 112 -13.63 5.49 -18.29
N ALA A 113 -12.78 6.03 -17.42
CA ALA A 113 -11.46 6.51 -17.82
C ALA A 113 -10.55 5.34 -18.25
N SER A 114 -9.82 5.55 -19.34
CA SER A 114 -8.88 4.57 -19.91
C SER A 114 -7.48 4.73 -19.33
N VAL A 115 -6.74 3.62 -19.35
CA VAL A 115 -5.30 3.60 -19.08
C VAL A 115 -4.54 4.39 -20.14
N TYR A 116 -3.31 4.80 -19.83
CA TYR A 116 -2.43 5.47 -20.81
C TYR A 116 -2.11 4.57 -22.02
N HIS A 117 -1.82 5.20 -23.17
CA HIS A 117 -1.54 4.50 -24.43
C HIS A 117 -0.30 3.59 -24.33
N GLY A 118 -0.44 2.34 -24.78
CA GLY A 118 0.64 1.35 -24.75
C GLY A 118 0.76 0.55 -23.44
N SER A 119 -0.14 0.77 -22.48
CA SER A 119 -0.22 -0.07 -21.27
C SER A 119 -0.63 -1.51 -21.61
N ASN A 120 0.10 -2.47 -21.05
CA ASN A 120 -0.28 -3.89 -21.08
C ASN A 120 -1.32 -4.26 -20.00
N CYS A 121 -1.67 -3.32 -19.12
CA CYS A 121 -2.65 -3.53 -18.06
C CYS A 121 -4.01 -2.91 -18.42
N THR A 122 -5.09 -3.49 -17.87
CA THR A 122 -6.43 -2.88 -17.92
C THR A 122 -6.72 -2.05 -16.68
N ALA A 123 -7.57 -1.03 -16.81
CA ALA A 123 -8.00 -0.17 -15.70
C ALA A 123 -8.55 -0.98 -14.51
N MET A 124 -9.37 -1.98 -14.80
CA MET A 124 -10.01 -2.83 -13.78
C MET A 124 -8.99 -3.72 -13.07
N THR A 125 -8.08 -4.35 -13.81
CA THR A 125 -7.04 -5.21 -13.24
C THR A 125 -6.15 -4.40 -12.30
N VAL A 126 -5.68 -3.22 -12.74
CA VAL A 126 -4.81 -2.37 -11.92
C VAL A 126 -5.52 -1.92 -10.65
N GLN A 127 -6.76 -1.42 -10.75
CA GLN A 127 -7.52 -1.03 -9.56
C GLN A 127 -7.63 -2.17 -8.56
N ASN A 128 -8.08 -3.36 -9.01
CA ASN A 128 -8.30 -4.48 -8.12
C ASN A 128 -7.00 -4.91 -7.44
N THR A 129 -5.91 -5.00 -8.21
CA THR A 129 -4.59 -5.36 -7.69
C THR A 129 -4.06 -4.33 -6.68
N VAL A 130 -4.20 -3.04 -6.97
CA VAL A 130 -3.78 -1.95 -6.06
C VAL A 130 -4.63 -1.95 -4.79
N MET A 131 -5.94 -2.17 -4.90
CA MET A 131 -6.84 -2.29 -3.74
C MET A 131 -6.43 -3.46 -2.83
N VAL A 132 -6.13 -4.63 -3.41
CA VAL A 132 -5.63 -5.80 -2.66
C VAL A 132 -4.29 -5.49 -1.99
N ALA A 133 -3.37 -4.82 -2.68
CA ALA A 133 -2.09 -4.42 -2.11
C ALA A 133 -2.27 -3.44 -0.93
N MET A 134 -3.20 -2.52 -1.05
CA MET A 134 -3.48 -1.51 -0.03
C MET A 134 -4.17 -2.08 1.22
N GLU A 135 -5.01 -3.10 1.07
CA GLU A 135 -5.74 -3.73 2.18
C GLU A 135 -4.96 -4.86 2.86
N SER A 136 -3.91 -5.36 2.22
CA SER A 136 -3.11 -6.46 2.74
C SER A 136 -2.09 -5.97 3.78
N THR A 137 -2.20 -6.54 4.97
CA THR A 137 -1.32 -6.27 6.11
C THR A 137 0.12 -6.73 5.90
N THR A 138 0.36 -7.62 4.93
CA THR A 138 1.68 -8.20 4.65
C THR A 138 2.62 -7.25 3.91
N TYR A 139 2.09 -6.19 3.27
CA TYR A 139 2.89 -5.25 2.50
C TYR A 139 3.40 -4.05 3.32
N HIS A 140 3.04 -3.96 4.61
CA HIS A 140 3.46 -2.85 5.47
C HIS A 140 4.92 -2.92 5.94
N GLN A 141 5.66 -3.98 5.61
CA GLN A 141 6.99 -4.24 6.18
C GLN A 141 8.14 -3.39 5.58
N HIS A 142 7.89 -2.58 4.55
CA HIS A 142 8.99 -1.95 3.78
C HIS A 142 8.94 -0.42 3.71
N VAL A 143 8.33 0.27 4.69
CA VAL A 143 8.37 1.75 4.75
C VAL A 143 8.98 2.22 6.09
N ALA A 144 10.32 2.38 6.06
CA ALA A 144 11.22 3.06 7.00
C ALA A 144 11.62 2.39 8.35
N PRO A 145 12.87 2.61 8.82
CA PRO A 145 13.48 1.91 9.96
C PRO A 145 13.11 2.57 11.29
N GLY A 146 12.74 1.78 12.30
CA GLY A 146 12.64 2.28 13.68
C GLY A 146 11.55 1.70 14.58
N SER A 147 10.70 0.78 14.13
CA SER A 147 9.67 0.20 15.00
C SER A 147 9.92 -1.29 15.21
N ALA A 148 10.30 -1.60 16.46
CA ALA A 148 10.35 -2.94 17.02
C ALA A 148 9.04 -3.71 16.80
N PRO A 149 9.06 -5.06 16.82
CA PRO A 149 7.87 -5.87 16.57
C PRO A 149 6.84 -5.62 17.68
N GLN A 150 5.68 -5.09 17.33
CA GLN A 150 4.52 -5.24 18.19
C GLN A 150 3.87 -6.59 17.89
N THR A 151 4.12 -7.54 18.79
CA THR A 151 3.30 -8.73 18.96
C THR A 151 1.86 -8.32 19.27
N GLY A 152 0.90 -8.85 18.53
CA GLY A 152 -0.47 -8.94 19.02
C GLY A 152 -1.53 -8.46 18.05
N GLY A 153 -2.30 -9.40 17.53
CA GLY A 153 -3.59 -9.15 16.89
C GLY A 153 -3.86 -10.10 15.74
N ALA A 154 -4.32 -11.32 16.06
CA ALA A 154 -4.95 -12.17 15.06
C ALA A 154 -6.08 -11.40 14.36
N PRO A 155 -6.20 -11.43 13.03
CA PRO A 155 -7.31 -10.80 12.34
C PRO A 155 -8.60 -11.50 12.77
N LYS A 156 -9.51 -10.76 13.43
CA LYS A 156 -10.89 -11.23 13.56
C LYS A 156 -11.40 -11.45 12.15
N SER A 157 -11.87 -12.66 11.92
CA SER A 157 -12.46 -13.14 10.68
C SER A 157 -13.40 -12.10 10.08
N VAL A 158 -13.34 -12.02 8.75
CA VAL A 158 -14.40 -11.52 7.88
C VAL A 158 -15.75 -11.71 8.57
N SER A 159 -16.30 -10.62 9.09
CA SER A 159 -17.65 -10.63 9.63
C SER A 159 -18.56 -10.80 8.43
N THR A 160 -19.07 -12.03 8.30
CA THR A 160 -20.25 -12.40 7.53
C THR A 160 -21.45 -11.58 8.04
N ARG A 161 -21.44 -10.26 7.78
CA ARG A 161 -22.55 -9.34 7.96
C ARG A 161 -23.07 -8.86 6.62
N PHE A 162 -23.16 -9.80 5.68
CA PHE A 162 -23.92 -9.66 4.43
C PHE A 162 -25.05 -10.70 4.34
N LEU A 163 -25.43 -11.33 5.45
CA LEU A 163 -26.46 -12.38 5.48
C LEU A 163 -27.56 -12.21 6.52
N GLU A 164 -27.67 -11.07 7.23
CA GLU A 164 -28.84 -10.78 8.07
C GLU A 164 -29.20 -9.29 8.02
N SER A 165 -29.80 -8.87 6.91
CA SER A 165 -30.72 -7.73 6.92
C SER A 165 -31.83 -7.97 5.90
N MET A 166 -32.54 -9.08 6.07
CA MET A 166 -33.90 -9.24 5.55
C MET A 166 -34.81 -8.96 6.75
N THR A 167 -35.41 -7.77 6.79
CA THR A 167 -36.48 -7.46 7.74
C THR A 167 -37.74 -8.21 7.30
N THR A 168 -37.89 -9.45 7.74
CA THR A 168 -39.08 -10.27 7.50
C THR A 168 -40.26 -9.69 8.28
N HIS A 169 -41.24 -9.12 7.58
CA HIS A 169 -42.55 -8.84 8.16
C HIS A 169 -43.43 -10.07 7.96
N ALA A 170 -43.92 -10.66 9.05
CA ALA A 170 -44.87 -11.75 9.00
C ALA A 170 -46.29 -11.19 8.78
N VAL A 171 -46.94 -11.57 7.68
CA VAL A 171 -48.36 -11.30 7.45
C VAL A 171 -49.11 -12.61 7.67
N PHE A 172 -49.99 -12.66 8.67
CA PHE A 172 -50.84 -13.82 8.96
C PHE A 172 -52.12 -13.76 8.12
N ILE A 173 -52.24 -14.65 7.14
CA ILE A 173 -53.52 -14.92 6.47
C ILE A 173 -53.80 -16.42 6.63
N GLY A 174 -54.93 -16.77 7.26
CA GLY A 174 -55.43 -18.15 7.29
C GLY A 174 -54.54 -19.17 8.00
N GLY A 175 -53.75 -18.77 9.01
CA GLY A 175 -53.02 -19.71 9.87
C GLY A 175 -51.74 -20.33 9.29
N MET A 176 -51.26 -19.88 8.12
CA MET A 176 -49.96 -20.28 7.56
C MET A 176 -49.06 -19.04 7.45
N CYS A 177 -47.82 -19.13 7.94
CA CYS A 177 -46.84 -18.06 7.88
C CYS A 177 -46.05 -18.15 6.55
N LEU A 178 -46.35 -17.26 5.60
CA LEU A 178 -45.61 -17.14 4.34
C LEU A 178 -44.63 -15.97 4.43
N CYS A 179 -43.33 -16.24 4.23
CA CYS A 179 -42.30 -15.20 4.14
C CYS A 179 -42.25 -14.66 2.70
N VAL A 180 -42.68 -13.42 2.49
CA VAL A 180 -42.54 -12.73 1.19
C VAL A 180 -41.41 -11.71 1.28
N PRO A 181 -40.37 -11.77 0.43
CA PRO A 181 -39.32 -10.76 0.42
C PRO A 181 -39.83 -9.45 -0.21
N ILE A 182 -39.85 -8.36 0.56
CA ILE A 182 -40.14 -7.01 0.05
C ILE A 182 -38.81 -6.31 -0.26
N VAL A 183 -38.52 -6.11 -1.54
CA VAL A 183 -37.36 -5.30 -1.97
C VAL A 183 -37.77 -3.82 -1.99
N HIS A 184 -37.29 -3.04 -1.02
CA HIS A 184 -37.42 -1.58 -1.06
C HIS A 184 -36.35 -0.98 -1.97
N GLY A 185 -36.65 -0.92 -3.28
CA GLY A 185 -35.96 -0.07 -4.25
C GLY A 185 -36.86 1.11 -4.61
N GLY A 186 -36.39 2.33 -4.35
CA GLY A 186 -37.13 3.54 -4.68
C GLY A 186 -37.30 3.76 -6.19
N SER A 187 -38.40 4.46 -6.52
CA SER A 187 -38.74 5.14 -7.78
C SER A 187 -39.64 4.40 -8.78
N SER A 188 -40.92 4.77 -8.72
CA SER A 188 -41.86 5.01 -9.83
C SER A 188 -42.35 3.85 -10.71
N TRP A 189 -43.66 3.92 -10.96
CA TRP A 189 -44.50 3.18 -11.93
C TRP A 189 -45.24 1.94 -11.42
N LEU A 190 -46.37 2.24 -10.77
CA LEU A 190 -47.61 1.44 -10.82
C LEU A 190 -48.04 1.27 -12.28
N THR A 191 -48.05 0.04 -12.78
CA THR A 191 -49.02 -0.49 -13.76
C THR A 191 -48.81 -2.02 -13.75
N ILE A 192 -49.78 -2.88 -13.47
CA ILE A 192 -50.68 -3.50 -14.47
C ILE A 192 -51.48 -4.60 -13.75
N ILE A 193 -52.80 -4.61 -14.01
CA ILE A 193 -53.72 -5.75 -14.25
C ILE A 193 -53.71 -6.92 -13.27
#